data_AF-J3LAF9-F1
#
_entry.id   AF-J3LAF9-F1
#
_cell.length_a   1.000
_cell.length_b   1.000
_cell.length_c   1.000
_cell.angle_alpha   90.00
_cell.angle_beta   90.00
_cell.angle_gamma   90.00
#
_symmetry.space_group_name_H-M   'P 1'
#
loop_
_entity.id
_entity.type
_entity.pdbx_description
1 polymer ?
#
loop_
_entity_poly.entity_id
_entity_poly.type
_entity_poly.pdbx_seq_one_letter_code
_entity_poly.pdbx_strand_id
1 'polypeptide(L)'
;MQHDAMANIACHPSMDFTSFFLSQNDTCLQDFSTVLDMGDPSYICNGIGIGSGSSITMSSVPADEANIQIQVMGHGNNERKKRRLVSNRESARRSRVRKQRRLDELSSQVSELRDTNQRLLVELNHMIAKHARIVRENAQLREEASHLQKRLSEMELEEAEVAAAPRILKVA
;
A
#
# COMPACT_ATOMS: atom_id res chain seq x y z
N MET A 1 -33.14 29.37 2.25
CA MET A 1 -33.26 27.89 2.16
C MET A 1 -32.13 27.28 1.32
N GLN A 2 -30.85 27.46 1.68
CA GLN A 2 -29.72 26.78 1.00
C GLN A 2 -28.48 26.67 1.91
N HIS A 3 -28.60 26.14 3.13
CA HIS A 3 -27.44 25.97 4.02
C HIS A 3 -27.19 24.56 4.59
N ASP A 4 -27.97 23.56 4.17
CA ASP A 4 -27.89 22.21 4.77
C ASP A 4 -27.30 21.12 3.87
N ALA A 5 -26.68 21.46 2.75
CA ALA A 5 -26.16 20.44 1.82
C ALA A 5 -24.79 19.83 2.22
N MET A 6 -24.07 20.40 3.19
CA MET A 6 -22.71 19.93 3.53
C MET A 6 -22.60 19.13 4.84
N ALA A 7 -23.65 19.05 5.66
CA ALA A 7 -23.59 18.36 6.94
C ALA A 7 -23.79 16.83 6.85
N ASN A 8 -24.11 16.28 5.67
CA ASN A 8 -24.68 14.94 5.54
C ASN A 8 -23.76 13.86 4.93
N ILE A 9 -22.46 14.12 4.78
CA ILE A 9 -21.52 13.10 4.25
C ILE A 9 -20.73 12.43 5.38
N ALA A 10 -20.60 13.07 6.55
CA ALA A 10 -19.73 12.60 7.64
C ALA A 10 -20.34 11.50 8.54
N CYS A 11 -21.61 11.16 8.37
CA CYS A 11 -22.32 10.17 9.19
C CYS A 11 -23.22 9.25 8.34
N HIS A 12 -22.78 8.85 7.15
CA HIS A 12 -23.47 7.81 6.40
C HIS A 12 -23.00 6.42 6.90
N PRO A 13 -23.88 5.57 7.47
CA PRO A 13 -23.53 4.22 7.94
C PRO A 13 -23.10 3.27 6.82
N SER A 14 -23.19 3.71 5.55
CA SER A 14 -22.79 2.96 4.36
C SER A 14 -21.32 3.12 3.96
N MET A 15 -20.53 3.95 4.66
CA MET A 15 -19.08 4.08 4.42
C MET A 15 -18.30 3.78 5.70
N ASP A 16 -18.47 2.56 6.21
CA ASP A 16 -17.59 2.04 7.25
C ASP A 16 -16.25 1.62 6.63
N PHE A 17 -15.41 2.62 6.35
CA PHE A 17 -14.06 2.44 5.81
C PHE A 17 -13.18 1.60 6.75
N THR A 18 -13.55 1.49 8.03
CA THR A 18 -12.81 0.65 8.98
C THR A 18 -12.92 -0.83 8.62
N SER A 19 -14.04 -1.28 8.06
CA SER A 19 -14.26 -2.67 7.64
C SER A 19 -13.35 -3.14 6.50
N PHE A 20 -12.89 -2.22 5.64
CA PHE A 20 -11.99 -2.56 4.53
C PHE A 20 -10.57 -2.87 5.01
N PHE A 21 -10.12 -2.24 6.10
CA PHE A 21 -8.75 -2.35 6.59
C PHE A 21 -8.60 -3.30 7.80
N LEU A 22 -9.67 -3.60 8.52
CA LEU A 22 -9.66 -4.51 9.68
C LEU A 22 -9.53 -6.00 9.32
N SER A 23 -9.67 -6.39 8.05
CA SER A 23 -9.66 -7.81 7.62
C SER A 23 -8.27 -8.38 7.28
N GLN A 24 -7.17 -7.66 7.46
CA GLN A 24 -5.81 -8.17 7.16
C GLN A 24 -4.93 -8.38 8.39
N ASN A 25 -5.52 -8.51 9.57
CA ASN A 25 -4.81 -8.97 10.78
C ASN A 25 -4.75 -10.50 10.87
N ASP A 26 -4.48 -11.20 9.76
CA ASP A 26 -3.96 -12.57 9.86
C ASP A 26 -2.46 -12.49 10.06
N THR A 27 -2.08 -12.74 11.31
CA THR A 27 -0.70 -12.92 11.77
C THR A 27 -0.15 -14.23 11.20
N CYS A 28 0.03 -14.32 9.88
CA CYS A 28 0.84 -15.36 9.26
C CYS A 28 2.09 -14.70 8.70
N LEU A 29 3.10 -14.69 9.56
CA LEU A 29 4.51 -14.60 9.23
C LEU A 29 4.75 -15.15 7.82
N GLN A 30 4.87 -14.30 6.81
CA GLN A 30 5.35 -14.72 5.49
C GLN A 30 6.85 -14.94 5.59
N ASP A 31 7.19 -16.06 6.23
CA ASP A 31 8.54 -16.57 6.34
C ASP A 31 8.93 -17.14 4.97
N PHE A 32 9.48 -16.28 4.12
CA PHE A 32 10.08 -16.70 2.85
C PHE A 32 11.40 -17.48 3.06
N SER A 33 11.80 -17.80 4.30
CA SER A 33 13.00 -18.60 4.59
C SER A 33 12.92 -20.05 4.14
N THR A 34 11.73 -20.61 3.93
CA THR A 34 11.57 -22.03 3.54
C THR A 34 11.98 -22.35 2.10
N VAL A 35 12.37 -21.37 1.28
CA VAL A 35 12.80 -21.59 -0.11
C VAL A 35 14.31 -21.83 -0.24
N LEU A 36 15.10 -21.73 0.84
CA LEU A 36 16.56 -21.86 0.78
C LEU A 36 17.15 -23.19 1.28
N ASP A 37 16.34 -24.16 1.70
CA ASP A 37 16.82 -25.48 2.10
C ASP A 37 16.32 -26.59 1.17
N MET A 38 16.89 -26.65 -0.03
CA MET A 38 16.90 -27.84 -0.88
C MET A 38 18.28 -27.96 -1.50
N GLY A 39 19.19 -28.61 -0.77
CA GLY A 39 20.43 -29.12 -1.33
C GLY A 39 20.15 -30.15 -2.44
N ASP A 40 20.94 -30.07 -3.51
CA ASP A 40 21.11 -31.13 -4.52
C ASP A 40 21.46 -32.49 -3.85
N PRO A 41 21.22 -33.69 -4.43
CA PRO A 41 21.22 -33.97 -5.88
C PRO A 41 20.27 -35.09 -6.37
N SER A 42 19.57 -34.90 -7.49
CA SER A 42 19.43 -35.95 -8.52
C SER A 42 18.65 -35.46 -9.74
N TYR A 43 19.10 -35.92 -10.87
CA TYR A 43 18.79 -35.45 -12.21
C TYR A 43 17.80 -36.43 -12.83
N ILE A 44 16.58 -35.99 -13.15
CA ILE A 44 15.78 -36.56 -14.26
C ILE A 44 15.00 -35.41 -14.90
N CYS A 45 15.47 -34.94 -16.05
CA CYS A 45 14.69 -34.11 -16.95
C CYS A 45 14.19 -35.01 -18.09
N ASN A 46 12.95 -35.48 -17.99
CA ASN A 46 12.21 -36.00 -19.14
C ASN A 46 11.63 -34.81 -19.89
N GLY A 47 12.26 -34.45 -21.01
CA GLY A 47 11.79 -33.40 -21.91
C GLY A 47 12.22 -33.72 -23.33
N ILE A 48 11.45 -34.56 -24.01
CA ILE A 48 11.51 -34.74 -25.46
C ILE A 48 11.01 -33.43 -26.08
N GLY A 49 11.86 -32.77 -26.88
CA GLY A 49 11.54 -31.54 -27.59
C GLY A 49 12.42 -31.41 -28.83
N ILE A 50 11.96 -32.00 -29.92
CA ILE A 50 12.57 -32.01 -31.25
C ILE A 50 12.44 -30.60 -31.85
N GLY A 51 13.54 -30.03 -32.35
CA GLY A 51 13.54 -28.70 -32.98
C GLY A 51 14.76 -28.53 -33.89
N SER A 52 14.50 -28.70 -35.19
CA SER A 52 15.43 -28.85 -36.31
C SER A 52 16.29 -27.62 -36.64
N GLY A 53 17.48 -27.87 -37.22
CA GLY A 53 18.07 -26.98 -38.22
C GLY A 53 19.54 -26.64 -38.04
N SER A 54 20.43 -27.41 -38.67
CA SER A 54 21.59 -26.89 -39.44
C SER A 54 22.29 -28.05 -40.15
N SER A 55 22.03 -28.16 -41.46
CA SER A 55 22.84 -28.98 -42.37
C SER A 55 24.14 -28.23 -42.64
N ILE A 56 25.28 -28.80 -42.24
CA ILE A 56 26.61 -28.31 -42.63
C ILE A 56 27.17 -29.34 -43.62
N THR A 57 27.29 -28.92 -44.88
CA THR A 57 28.01 -29.64 -45.92
C THR A 57 29.51 -29.53 -45.65
N MET A 58 30.22 -30.66 -45.56
CA MET A 58 31.68 -30.70 -45.39
C MET A 58 32.33 -31.06 -46.73
N SER A 59 33.13 -30.15 -47.27
CA SER A 59 34.03 -30.43 -48.38
C SER A 59 35.29 -31.13 -47.88
N SER A 60 35.69 -32.19 -48.57
CA SER A 60 36.86 -33.03 -48.24
C SER A 60 38.17 -32.31 -48.57
N VAL A 61 39.06 -32.19 -47.58
CA VAL A 61 40.47 -31.77 -47.75
C VAL A 61 41.41 -32.91 -47.29
N PRO A 62 42.59 -33.07 -47.91
CA PRO A 62 43.44 -34.25 -47.77
C PRO A 62 44.05 -34.38 -46.36
N ALA A 63 44.28 -35.63 -45.98
CA ALA A 63 44.28 -36.12 -44.59
C ALA A 63 45.50 -35.73 -43.72
N ASP A 64 46.57 -35.15 -44.26
CA ASP A 64 47.84 -35.08 -43.52
C ASP A 64 48.23 -33.68 -43.00
N GLU A 65 47.47 -32.61 -43.29
CA GLU A 65 47.58 -31.31 -42.59
C GLU A 65 46.37 -30.98 -41.69
N ALA A 66 45.27 -31.73 -41.81
CA ALA A 66 44.03 -31.48 -41.08
C ALA A 66 44.15 -31.77 -39.57
N ASN A 67 45.10 -32.61 -39.15
CA ASN A 67 45.23 -33.06 -37.76
C ASN A 67 45.71 -31.93 -36.82
N ILE A 68 46.61 -31.06 -37.29
CA ILE A 68 47.10 -29.91 -36.52
C ILE A 68 46.01 -28.83 -36.45
N GLN A 69 45.30 -28.59 -37.56
CA GLN A 69 44.27 -27.54 -37.64
C GLN A 69 43.02 -27.86 -36.80
N ILE A 70 42.61 -29.14 -36.72
CA ILE A 70 41.52 -29.62 -35.86
C ILE A 70 41.91 -29.58 -34.37
N GLN A 71 43.15 -29.94 -34.01
CA GLN A 71 43.63 -29.82 -32.63
C GLN A 71 43.73 -28.36 -32.15
N VAL A 72 44.23 -27.46 -32.99
CA VAL A 72 44.35 -26.02 -32.66
C VAL A 72 42.95 -25.36 -32.58
N MET A 73 42.02 -25.67 -33.50
CA MET A 73 40.63 -25.22 -33.40
C MET A 73 39.88 -25.83 -32.21
N GLY A 74 40.10 -27.10 -31.88
CA GLY A 74 39.49 -27.79 -30.74
C GLY A 74 39.93 -27.20 -29.39
N HIS A 75 41.21 -26.84 -29.26
CA HIS A 75 41.75 -26.15 -28.08
C HIS A 75 41.20 -24.72 -27.95
N GLY A 76 41.18 -23.95 -29.04
CA GLY A 76 40.56 -22.61 -29.05
C GLY A 76 39.06 -22.63 -28.71
N ASN A 77 38.33 -23.64 -29.19
CA ASN A 77 36.92 -23.85 -28.88
C ASN A 77 36.68 -24.24 -27.42
N ASN A 78 37.54 -25.09 -26.83
CA ASN A 78 37.45 -25.46 -25.43
C ASN A 78 37.79 -24.28 -24.50
N GLU A 79 38.80 -23.49 -24.83
CA GLU A 79 39.15 -22.28 -24.10
C GLU A 79 38.04 -21.23 -24.18
N ARG A 80 37.44 -21.06 -25.37
CA ARG A 80 36.25 -20.20 -25.56
C ARG A 80 35.06 -20.70 -24.74
N LYS A 81 34.80 -22.00 -24.68
CA LYS A 81 33.75 -22.60 -23.83
C LYS A 81 34.01 -22.32 -22.35
N LYS A 82 35.24 -22.53 -21.86
CA LYS A 82 35.63 -22.21 -20.47
C LYS A 82 35.37 -20.74 -20.14
N ARG A 83 35.79 -19.81 -21.00
CA ARG A 83 35.53 -18.37 -20.84
C ARG A 83 34.04 -18.05 -20.81
N ARG A 84 33.23 -18.68 -21.68
CA ARG A 84 31.76 -18.52 -21.68
C ARG A 84 31.13 -19.04 -20.39
N LEU A 85 31.58 -20.17 -19.86
CA LEU A 85 31.06 -20.72 -18.60
C LEU A 85 31.35 -19.80 -17.42
N VAL A 86 32.58 -19.28 -17.32
CA VAL A 86 32.94 -18.33 -16.26
C VAL A 86 32.15 -17.02 -16.39
N SER A 87 32.06 -16.46 -17.60
CA SER A 87 31.31 -15.23 -17.86
C SER A 87 29.80 -15.41 -17.61
N ASN A 88 29.21 -16.53 -18.03
CA ASN A 88 27.81 -16.85 -17.79
C ASN A 88 27.52 -17.08 -16.29
N ARG A 89 28.43 -17.77 -15.59
CA ARG A 89 28.33 -17.92 -14.13
C ARG A 89 28.31 -16.57 -13.44
N GLU A 90 29.22 -15.67 -13.82
CA GLU A 90 29.28 -14.34 -13.24
C GLU A 90 28.06 -13.48 -13.63
N SER A 91 27.58 -13.57 -14.88
CA SER A 91 26.40 -12.83 -15.32
C SER A 91 25.12 -13.33 -14.65
N ALA A 92 24.98 -14.65 -14.44
CA ALA A 92 23.89 -15.26 -13.68
C ALA A 92 23.94 -14.80 -12.21
N ARG A 93 25.13 -14.82 -11.58
CA ARG A 93 25.32 -14.30 -10.21
C ARG A 93 24.91 -12.83 -10.11
N ARG A 94 25.40 -11.98 -11.00
CA ARG A 94 25.04 -10.55 -11.04
C ARG A 94 23.55 -10.34 -11.27
N SER A 95 22.92 -11.15 -12.13
CA SER A 95 21.48 -11.11 -12.37
C SER A 95 20.69 -11.45 -11.11
N ARG A 96 21.08 -12.52 -10.39
CA ARG A 96 20.47 -12.91 -9.10
C ARG A 96 20.60 -11.78 -8.08
N VAL A 97 21.79 -11.22 -7.89
CA VAL A 97 22.01 -10.11 -6.96
C VAL A 97 21.18 -8.87 -7.31
N ARG A 98 21.10 -8.50 -8.60
CA ARG A 98 20.24 -7.37 -9.02
C ARG A 98 18.77 -7.62 -8.74
N LYS A 99 18.27 -8.82 -9.02
CA LYS A 99 16.88 -9.20 -8.73
C LYS A 99 16.61 -9.21 -7.23
N GLN A 100 17.52 -9.74 -6.42
CA GLN A 100 17.39 -9.73 -4.96
C GLN A 100 17.27 -8.30 -4.42
N ARG A 101 18.18 -7.40 -4.82
CA ARG A 101 18.09 -5.99 -4.42
C ARG A 101 16.76 -5.33 -4.79
N ARG A 102 16.18 -5.70 -5.95
CA ARG A 102 14.87 -5.17 -6.35
C ARG A 102 13.75 -5.73 -5.47
N LEU A 103 13.83 -6.99 -5.04
CA LEU A 103 12.88 -7.58 -4.10
C LEU A 103 13.02 -6.94 -2.71
N ASP A 104 14.24 -6.73 -2.24
CA ASP A 104 14.52 -6.10 -0.94
C ASP A 104 13.96 -4.66 -0.93
N GLU A 105 14.22 -3.88 -1.97
CA GLU A 105 13.70 -2.53 -2.15
C GLU A 105 12.16 -2.49 -2.13
N LEU A 106 11.51 -3.36 -2.92
CA LEU A 106 10.06 -3.45 -2.94
C LEU A 106 9.48 -3.88 -1.58
N SER A 107 10.18 -4.78 -0.88
CA SER A 107 9.77 -5.24 0.46
C SER A 107 9.86 -4.10 1.48
N SER A 108 10.92 -3.28 1.42
CA SER A 108 11.06 -2.08 2.25
C SER A 108 9.92 -1.10 1.99
N GLN A 109 9.64 -0.80 0.71
CA GLN A 109 8.55 0.10 0.33
C GLN A 109 7.19 -0.39 0.82
N VAL A 110 6.90 -1.70 0.73
CA VAL A 110 5.65 -2.27 1.26
C VAL A 110 5.58 -2.14 2.78
N SER A 111 6.68 -2.37 3.50
CA SER A 111 6.73 -2.19 4.96
C SER A 111 6.45 -0.74 5.35
N GLU A 112 7.13 0.22 4.71
CA GLU A 112 6.92 1.65 4.96
C GLU A 112 5.49 2.09 4.65
N LEU A 113 4.90 1.59 3.56
CA LEU A 113 3.50 1.86 3.22
C LEU A 113 2.53 1.28 4.24
N ARG A 114 2.81 0.10 4.80
CA ARG A 114 1.99 -0.49 5.88
C ARG A 114 2.10 0.32 7.17
N ASP A 115 3.31 0.71 7.56
CA ASP A 115 3.55 1.51 8.77
C ASP A 115 2.91 2.90 8.67
N THR A 116 3.02 3.55 7.50
CA THR A 116 2.36 4.83 7.23
C THR A 116 0.83 4.69 7.24
N ASN A 117 0.29 3.66 6.60
CA ASN A 117 -1.15 3.39 6.61
C ASN A 117 -1.68 3.20 8.03
N GLN A 118 -0.99 2.39 8.85
CA GLN A 118 -1.39 2.17 10.24
C GLN A 118 -1.36 3.47 11.06
N ARG A 119 -0.33 4.30 10.91
CA ARG A 119 -0.27 5.61 11.57
C ARG A 119 -1.41 6.53 11.15
N LEU A 120 -1.71 6.60 9.86
CA LEU A 120 -2.83 7.41 9.34
C LEU A 120 -4.19 6.92 9.85
N LEU A 121 -4.38 5.61 10.00
CA LEU A 121 -5.61 5.06 10.58
C LEU A 121 -5.79 5.48 12.04
N VAL A 122 -4.71 5.45 12.84
CA VAL A 122 -4.75 5.91 14.24
C VAL A 122 -5.09 7.40 14.32
N GLU A 123 -4.45 8.23 13.48
CA GLU A 123 -4.72 9.66 13.42
C GLU A 123 -6.16 9.96 12.98
N LEU A 124 -6.66 9.26 11.97
CA LEU A 124 -8.04 9.36 11.50
C LEU A 124 -9.03 9.04 12.62
N ASN A 125 -8.83 7.94 13.35
CA ASN A 125 -9.69 7.57 14.48
C ASN A 125 -9.67 8.63 15.59
N HIS A 126 -8.50 9.21 15.88
CA HIS A 126 -8.38 10.29 16.84
C HIS A 126 -9.15 11.55 16.39
N MET A 127 -9.05 11.91 15.10
CA MET A 127 -9.79 13.04 14.54
C MET A 127 -11.30 12.83 14.57
N ILE A 128 -11.78 11.61 14.26
CA ILE A 128 -13.21 11.25 14.34
C ILE A 128 -13.71 11.44 15.78
N ALA A 129 -12.98 10.93 16.78
CA ALA A 129 -13.35 11.09 18.18
C ALA A 129 -13.38 12.57 18.62
N LYS A 130 -12.37 13.35 18.20
CA LYS A 130 -12.31 14.79 18.47
C LYS A 130 -13.47 15.54 17.82
N HIS A 131 -13.79 15.21 16.57
CA HIS A 131 -14.91 15.80 15.85
C HIS A 131 -16.24 15.50 16.55
N ALA A 132 -16.48 14.24 16.93
CA ALA A 132 -17.67 13.85 17.67
C ALA A 132 -17.82 14.59 19.01
N ARG A 133 -16.71 14.87 19.70
CA ARG A 133 -16.70 15.71 20.91
C ARG A 133 -17.11 17.15 20.58
N ILE A 134 -16.49 17.77 19.58
CA ILE A 134 -16.79 19.15 19.18
C ILE A 134 -18.25 19.32 18.75
N VAL A 135 -18.81 18.34 18.03
CA VAL A 135 -20.22 18.35 17.63
C VAL A 135 -21.15 18.34 18.85
N ARG A 136 -20.86 17.50 19.85
CA ARG A 136 -21.63 17.47 21.10
C ARG A 136 -21.53 18.78 21.87
N GLU A 137 -20.32 19.32 22.02
CA GLU A 137 -20.11 20.61 22.70
C GLU A 137 -20.83 21.76 21.97
N ASN A 138 -20.81 21.79 20.64
CA ASN A 138 -21.56 22.77 19.87
C ASN A 138 -23.08 22.64 20.06
N ALA A 139 -23.61 21.42 20.14
CA ALA A 139 -25.03 21.21 20.40
C ALA A 139 -25.44 21.74 21.78
N GLN A 140 -24.63 21.46 22.81
CA GLN A 140 -24.84 21.97 24.16
C GLN A 140 -24.81 23.49 24.21
N LEU A 141 -23.80 24.13 23.60
CA LEU A 141 -23.71 25.59 23.55
C LEU A 141 -24.88 26.24 22.82
N ARG A 142 -25.38 25.60 21.75
CA ARG A 142 -26.58 26.09 21.04
C ARG A 142 -27.84 25.98 21.89
N GLU A 143 -27.99 24.90 22.64
CA GLU A 143 -29.10 24.72 23.58
C GLU A 143 -29.04 25.78 24.69
N GLU A 144 -27.88 25.96 25.33
CA GLU A 144 -27.68 27.00 26.35
C GLU A 144 -27.96 28.41 25.82
N ALA A 145 -27.45 28.73 24.62
CA ALA A 145 -27.70 30.01 23.98
C ALA A 145 -29.20 30.23 23.72
N SER A 146 -29.91 29.21 23.22
CA SER A 146 -31.36 29.29 22.99
C SER A 146 -32.15 29.48 24.29
N HIS A 147 -31.74 28.80 25.36
CA HIS A 147 -32.35 28.94 26.68
C HIS A 147 -32.14 30.34 27.26
N LEU A 148 -30.92 30.89 27.16
CA LEU A 148 -30.63 32.25 27.60
C LEU A 148 -31.39 33.29 26.79
N GLN A 149 -31.47 33.14 25.46
CA GLN A 149 -32.28 34.01 24.59
C GLN A 149 -33.75 34.00 25.01
N LYS A 150 -34.32 32.81 25.27
CA LYS A 150 -35.70 32.69 25.73
C LYS A 150 -35.93 33.44 27.05
N ARG A 151 -35.03 33.27 28.03
CA ARG A 151 -35.12 33.96 29.32
C ARG A 151 -35.02 35.48 29.17
N LEU A 152 -34.16 35.97 28.27
CA LEU A 152 -34.06 37.40 28.00
C LEU A 152 -35.37 37.94 27.41
N SER A 153 -35.95 37.26 26.42
CA SER A 153 -37.24 37.66 25.84
C SER A 153 -38.38 37.60 26.85
N GLU A 154 -38.41 36.61 27.74
CA GLU A 154 -39.39 36.54 28.84
C GLU A 154 -39.27 37.77 29.76
N MET A 155 -38.05 38.16 30.15
CA MET A 155 -37.82 39.36 30.97
C MET A 155 -38.21 40.67 30.26
N GLU A 156 -37.90 40.79 28.95
CA GLU A 156 -38.29 41.96 28.15
C GLU A 156 -39.82 42.12 28.04
N LEU A 157 -40.56 41.00 27.99
CA LEU A 157 -42.03 41.02 27.98
C LEU A 157 -42.61 41.44 29.34
N GLU A 158 -42.05 40.96 30.45
CA GLU A 158 -42.46 41.34 31.80
C GLU A 158 -42.22 42.85 32.07
N GLU A 159 -41.09 43.41 31.59
CA GLU A 159 -40.82 44.84 31.69
C GLU A 159 -41.85 45.69 30.90
N ALA A 160 -42.29 45.20 29.74
CA ALA A 160 -43.31 45.86 28.93
C ALA A 160 -44.70 45.83 29.61
N GLU A 161 -45.04 44.76 30.33
CA GLU A 161 -46.31 44.63 31.05
C GLU A 161 -46.36 45.54 32.29
N VAL A 162 -45.25 45.67 33.02
CA VAL A 162 -45.14 46.58 34.17
C VAL A 162 -45.21 48.05 33.74
N ALA A 163 -44.68 48.39 32.56
CA ALA A 163 -44.78 49.75 32.01
C ALA A 163 -46.21 50.12 31.53
N ALA A 164 -47.03 49.12 31.19
CA ALA A 164 -48.40 49.31 30.71
C ALA A 164 -49.45 49.39 31.85
N ALA A 165 -49.07 49.17 33.11
CA ALA A 165 -50.00 49.25 34.25
C ALA A 165 -50.56 50.67 34.41
N PRO A 166 -51.91 50.86 34.40
CA PRO A 166 -52.50 52.19 34.47
C PRO A 166 -52.18 52.84 35.82
N ARG A 167 -51.51 53.99 35.77
CA ARG A 167 -51.33 54.88 36.92
C ARG A 167 -52.71 55.37 37.35
N ILE A 168 -53.34 54.65 38.29
CA ILE A 168 -54.57 55.11 38.94
C ILE A 168 -54.20 56.37 39.72
N LEU A 169 -54.51 57.52 39.13
CA LEU A 169 -54.54 58.82 39.80
C LEU A 169 -55.52 58.71 40.98
N LYS A 170 -55.00 58.56 42.19
CA LYS A 170 -55.76 58.88 43.40
C LYS A 170 -55.85 60.41 43.48
N VAL A 171 -56.94 60.94 42.93
CA VAL A 171 -57.40 62.30 43.24
C VAL A 171 -58.08 62.21 44.60
N ALA A 172 -57.49 62.86 45.59
CA ALA A 172 -58.08 63.17 46.89
C ALA A 172 -57.98 64.68 47.09
#